data_AF-W9DQX4-F1
#
_entry.id   AF-W9DQX4-F1
#
_cell.length_a   1.000
_cell.length_b   1.000
_cell.length_c   1.000
_cell.angle_alpha   90.00
_cell.angle_beta   90.00
_cell.angle_gamma   90.00
#
_symmetry.space_group_name_H-M   'P 1'
#
loop_
_entity.id
_entity.type
_entity.pdbx_description
1 polymer ?
#
loop_
_entity_poly.entity_id
_entity_poly.type
_entity_poly.pdbx_seq_one_letter_code
_entity_poly.pdbx_strand_id
1 'polypeptide(L)'
;MQEKRYPKGHFVAAGMLIGLPLGIPIGMVLGIFAIGPAIGIVLGLGVGWYLEKKYNPEPLPLAPEDEDQRNKILLVLSCVFLLGIAAFIALLLMTN
;
A
#
# COMPACT_ATOMS: atom_id res chain seq x y z
N MET A 1 -4.63 30.41 -11.74
CA MET A 1 -4.48 29.74 -10.43
C MET A 1 -3.25 28.85 -10.54
N GLN A 2 -2.25 28.98 -9.66
CA GLN A 2 -1.11 28.06 -9.69
C GLN A 2 -1.62 26.66 -9.35
N GLU A 3 -1.45 25.68 -10.25
CA GLU A 3 -1.70 24.29 -9.92
C GLU A 3 -0.78 23.89 -8.76
N LYS A 4 -1.38 23.63 -7.59
CA LYS A 4 -0.64 23.06 -6.45
C LYS A 4 -0.17 21.66 -6.86
N ARG A 5 1.14 21.52 -7.07
CA ARG A 5 1.79 20.21 -7.30
C ARG A 5 2.14 19.57 -5.95
N TYR A 6 2.04 18.25 -5.90
CA TYR A 6 2.36 17.48 -4.69
C TYR A 6 3.58 16.59 -4.94
N PRO A 7 4.36 16.24 -3.90
CA PRO A 7 5.42 15.25 -4.00
C PRO A 7 4.89 13.91 -4.49
N LYS A 8 5.72 13.17 -5.23
CA LYS A 8 5.39 11.82 -5.70
C LYS A 8 4.93 10.92 -4.56
N GLY A 9 3.75 10.33 -4.69
CA GLY A 9 3.18 9.40 -3.72
C GLY A 9 2.35 10.04 -2.62
N HIS A 10 2.10 11.36 -2.68
CA HIS A 10 1.26 12.06 -1.71
C HIS A 10 -0.15 11.46 -1.60
N PHE A 11 -0.83 11.24 -2.72
CA PHE A 11 -2.19 10.70 -2.73
C PHE A 11 -2.21 9.20 -2.44
N VAL A 12 -1.15 8.48 -2.79
CA VAL A 12 -0.97 7.07 -2.41
C VAL A 12 -0.87 6.93 -0.88
N ALA A 13 -0.06 7.78 -0.24
CA ALA A 13 0.07 7.81 1.22
C ALA A 13 -1.25 8.20 1.90
N ALA A 14 -1.95 9.22 1.38
CA ALA A 14 -3.27 9.61 1.88
C ALA A 14 -4.30 8.49 1.74
N GLY A 15 -4.30 7.79 0.59
CA GLY A 15 -5.15 6.64 0.35
C GLY A 15 -4.90 5.52 1.35
N MET A 16 -3.65 5.17 1.62
CA MET A 16 -3.29 4.17 2.64
C MET A 16 -3.71 4.60 4.06
N LEU A 17 -3.49 5.87 4.41
CA LEU A 17 -3.86 6.41 5.73
C LEU A 17 -5.36 6.30 6.01
N ILE A 18 -6.18 6.44 4.96
CA ILE A 18 -7.64 6.27 5.05
C ILE A 18 -8.02 4.79 4.95
N GLY A 19 -7.38 4.04 4.05
CA GLY A 19 -7.70 2.65 3.79
C GLY A 19 -7.44 1.73 4.99
N LEU A 20 -6.30 1.90 5.67
CA LEU A 20 -5.91 1.07 6.82
C LEU A 20 -6.98 1.05 7.94
N PRO A 21 -7.44 2.20 8.48
CA PRO A 21 -8.49 2.21 9.50
C PRO A 21 -9.84 1.73 8.97
N LEU A 22 -10.15 1.91 7.68
CA LEU A 22 -11.35 1.35 7.06
C LEU A 22 -11.30 -0.17 6.90
N GLY A 23 -10.10 -0.76 6.81
CA GLY A 23 -9.92 -2.19 6.74
C GLY A 23 -10.39 -2.92 7.99
N ILE A 24 -10.24 -2.31 9.16
CA ILE A 24 -10.62 -2.90 10.45
C ILE A 24 -12.12 -3.27 10.48
N PRO A 25 -13.08 -2.35 10.28
CA PRO A 25 -14.50 -2.70 10.27
C PRO A 25 -14.85 -3.69 9.15
N ILE A 26 -14.19 -3.63 7.99
CA ILE A 26 -14.39 -4.63 6.92
C ILE A 26 -14.00 -6.03 7.40
N GLY A 27 -12.85 -6.16 8.07
CA GLY A 27 -12.41 -7.43 8.67
C GLY A 27 -13.38 -7.93 9.74
N MET A 28 -13.98 -7.04 10.53
CA MET A 28 -15.01 -7.43 11.51
C MET A 28 -16.24 -8.00 10.84
N VAL A 29 -16.74 -7.33 9.79
CA VAL A 29 -17.95 -7.76 9.05
C VAL A 29 -17.72 -9.11 8.36
N LEU A 30 -16.51 -9.36 7.86
CA LEU A 30 -16.15 -10.63 7.22
C LEU A 30 -15.86 -11.76 8.21
N GLY A 31 -15.84 -11.49 9.52
CA GLY A 31 -15.50 -12.47 10.56
C GLY A 31 -14.02 -12.87 10.57
N ILE A 32 -13.17 -12.18 9.81
CA ILE A 32 -11.73 -12.45 9.70
C ILE A 32 -10.96 -11.16 10.01
N PHE A 33 -10.93 -10.82 11.30
CA PHE A 33 -10.32 -9.59 11.83
C PHE A 33 -8.87 -9.39 11.35
N ALA A 34 -8.09 -10.48 11.26
CA ALA A 34 -6.69 -10.44 10.87
C ALA A 34 -6.45 -9.94 9.43
N ILE A 35 -7.41 -10.15 8.52
CA ILE A 35 -7.27 -9.77 7.10
C ILE A 35 -7.83 -8.35 6.84
N GLY A 36 -8.65 -7.82 7.76
CA GLY A 36 -9.26 -6.49 7.64
C GLY A 36 -8.27 -5.39 7.26
N PRO A 37 -7.19 -5.17 8.03
CA PRO A 37 -6.19 -4.16 7.71
C PRO A 37 -5.55 -4.35 6.32
N ALA A 38 -5.31 -5.60 5.90
CA ALA A 38 -4.77 -5.89 4.58
C ALA A 38 -5.74 -5.49 3.45
N ILE A 39 -7.03 -5.78 3.59
CA ILE A 39 -8.08 -5.33 2.65
C ILE A 39 -8.11 -3.79 2.60
N GLY A 40 -8.05 -3.15 3.78
CA GLY A 40 -8.01 -1.70 3.89
C GLY A 40 -6.84 -1.07 3.14
N ILE A 41 -5.64 -1.62 3.30
CA ILE A 41 -4.44 -1.15 2.56
C ILE A 41 -4.63 -1.30 1.05
N VAL A 42 -5.13 -2.44 0.57
CA VAL A 42 -5.33 -2.67 -0.87
C VAL A 42 -6.32 -1.67 -1.46
N LEU A 43 -7.44 -1.42 -0.78
CA LEU A 43 -8.42 -0.41 -1.19
C LEU A 43 -7.83 1.00 -1.17
N GLY A 44 -7.12 1.34 -0.09
CA GLY A 44 -6.45 2.63 0.07
C GLY A 44 -5.41 2.90 -1.00
N LEU A 45 -4.59 1.90 -1.34
CA LEU A 45 -3.62 1.96 -2.43
C LEU A 45 -4.30 2.17 -3.79
N GLY A 46 -5.37 1.43 -4.08
CA GLY A 46 -6.11 1.56 -5.34
C GLY A 46 -6.68 2.97 -5.53
N VAL A 47 -7.34 3.50 -4.49
CA VAL A 47 -7.88 4.87 -4.51
C VAL A 47 -6.76 5.90 -4.60
N GLY A 48 -5.71 5.76 -3.78
CA GLY A 48 -4.59 6.69 -3.76
C GLY A 48 -3.83 6.73 -5.09
N TRP A 49 -3.64 5.59 -5.74
CA TRP A 49 -3.02 5.51 -7.07
C TRP A 49 -3.87 6.15 -8.16
N TYR A 50 -5.19 5.93 -8.13
CA TYR A 50 -6.12 6.59 -9.05
C TYR A 50 -6.07 8.12 -8.89
N LEU A 51 -6.08 8.60 -7.64
CA LEU A 51 -6.00 10.03 -7.34
C LEU A 51 -4.66 10.63 -7.74
N GLU A 52 -3.55 9.94 -7.48
CA GLU A 52 -2.21 10.37 -7.90
C GLU A 52 -2.15 10.55 -9.42
N LYS A 53 -2.65 9.57 -10.19
CA LYS A 53 -2.66 9.62 -11.65
C LYS A 53 -3.57 10.73 -12.21
N LYS A 54 -4.67 11.02 -11.52
CA LYS A 54 -5.69 11.99 -11.98
C LYS A 54 -5.37 13.43 -11.58
N TYR A 55 -4.81 13.65 -10.39
CA TYR A 55 -4.63 14.97 -9.79
C TYR A 55 -3.16 15.36 -9.58
N ASN A 56 -2.20 14.46 -9.84
CA ASN A 56 -0.77 14.73 -9.76
C ASN A 56 0.01 14.18 -10.97
N PRO A 57 -0.34 14.57 -12.21
CA PRO A 57 0.29 14.01 -13.42
C PRO A 57 1.79 14.38 -13.54
N GLU A 58 2.19 15.54 -13.02
CA GLU A 58 3.58 16.00 -12.95
C GLU A 58 4.00 16.22 -11.48
N PRO A 59 4.25 15.12 -10.74
CA PRO A 59 4.60 15.19 -9.33
C PRO A 59 5.96 15.89 -9.14
N LEU A 60 6.11 16.58 -8.02
CA LEU A 60 7.43 17.09 -7.63
C LEU A 60 8.37 15.89 -7.40
N PRO A 61 9.61 15.94 -7.95
CA PRO A 61 10.58 14.90 -7.70
C PRO A 61 10.90 14.86 -6.21
N LEU A 62 11.11 13.65 -5.70
CA LEU A 62 11.63 13.46 -4.36
C LEU A 62 13.12 13.83 -4.36
N ALA A 63 13.68 14.11 -3.18
CA ALA A 63 15.13 14.26 -3.09
C ALA A 63 15.80 12.98 -3.60
N PRO A 64 16.93 13.07 -4.33
CA PRO A 64 17.57 11.88 -4.92
C PRO A 64 17.95 10.84 -3.86
N GLU A 65 18.26 11.27 -2.63
CA GLU A 65 18.52 10.41 -1.48
C GLU A 65 17.29 9.57 -1.07
N ASP A 66 16.09 10.14 -1.18
CA ASP A 66 14.82 9.49 -0.79
C ASP A 66 14.34 8.47 -1.83
N GLU A 67 14.69 8.65 -3.11
CA GLU A 67 14.29 7.73 -4.18
C GLU A 67 14.94 6.36 -4.05
N ASP A 68 16.26 6.34 -3.80
CA ASP A 68 17.03 5.11 -3.60
C ASP A 68 16.59 4.38 -2.34
N GLN A 69 16.35 5.14 -1.27
CA GLN A 69 15.84 4.57 -0.01
C GLN A 69 14.46 3.95 -0.20
N ARG A 70 13.54 4.64 -0.91
CA ARG A 70 12.20 4.11 -1.21
C ARG A 70 12.27 2.82 -2.01
N ASN A 71 13.11 2.75 -3.04
CA ASN A 71 13.26 1.54 -3.86
C ASN A 71 13.83 0.38 -3.06
N LYS A 72 14.81 0.62 -2.17
CA LYS A 72 15.34 -0.39 -1.24
C LYS A 72 14.25 -0.88 -0.27
N ILE A 73 13.48 0.03 0.33
CA ILE A 73 12.37 -0.34 1.24
C ILE A 73 11.33 -1.17 0.50
N LEU A 74 10.93 -0.77 -0.71
CA LEU A 74 9.96 -1.52 -1.52
C LEU A 74 10.49 -2.91 -1.89
N LEU A 75 11.78 -3.03 -2.22
CA LEU A 75 12.41 -4.32 -2.53
C LEU A 75 12.41 -5.23 -1.29
N VAL A 76 12.84 -4.71 -0.13
CA VAL A 76 12.84 -5.46 1.14
C VAL A 76 11.42 -5.89 1.51
N LEU A 77 10.45 -4.97 1.44
CA LEU A 77 9.05 -5.27 1.72
C LEU A 77 8.49 -6.35 0.79
N SER A 78 8.81 -6.27 -0.50
CA SER A 78 8.41 -7.27 -1.50
C SER A 78 9.03 -8.64 -1.19
N CYS A 79 10.32 -8.71 -0.85
CA CYS A 79 10.96 -9.96 -0.44
C CYS A 79 10.32 -10.57 0.81
N VAL A 80 10.07 -9.77 1.85
CA VAL A 80 9.40 -10.24 3.08
C VAL A 80 7.99 -10.75 2.78
N PHE A 81 7.24 -10.05 1.93
CA PHE A 81 5.90 -10.46 1.51
C PHE A 81 5.91 -11.80 0.77
N LEU A 82 6.83 -11.98 -0.19
CA LEU A 82 6.99 -13.25 -0.92
C LEU A 82 7.38 -14.41 0.01
N LEU A 83 8.25 -14.17 0.99
CA LEU A 83 8.59 -15.16 2.00
C LEU A 83 7.37 -15.57 2.84
N GLY A 84 6.54 -14.60 3.23
CA GLY A 84 5.28 -14.87 3.94
C GLY A 84 4.32 -15.73 3.13
N ILE A 85 4.15 -15.43 1.84
CA ILE A 85 3.35 -16.26 0.92
C ILE A 85 3.91 -17.67 0.80
N ALA A 86 5.23 -17.80 0.61
CA ALA A 86 5.87 -19.11 0.47
C ALA A 86 5.70 -19.97 1.73
N ALA A 87 5.88 -19.37 2.92
CA ALA A 87 5.65 -20.04 4.20
C ALA A 87 4.18 -20.47 4.37
N PHE A 88 3.23 -19.62 3.99
CA PHE A 88 1.80 -19.94 4.04
C PHE A 88 1.43 -21.11 3.10
N ILE A 89 1.97 -21.12 1.87
CA ILE A 89 1.77 -22.23 0.92
C ILE A 89 2.36 -23.53 1.47
N ALA A 90 3.59 -23.48 2.01
CA ALA A 90 4.22 -24.67 2.60
C ALA A 90 3.40 -25.24 3.77
N LEU A 91 2.83 -24.38 4.62
CA LEU A 91 1.96 -24.79 5.72
C LEU A 91 0.67 -25.45 5.21
N LEU A 92 0.04 -24.90 4.17
CA LEU A 92 -1.15 -25.52 3.55
C LEU A 92 -0.84 -26.91 2.98
N LEU A 93 0.31 -27.06 2.31
CA LEU A 93 0.75 -28.37 1.78
C LEU A 93 1.07 -29.39 2.87
N MET A 94 1.52 -28.96 4.06
CA MET A 94 1.76 -29.86 5.19
C MET A 94 0.48 -30.27 5.93
N THR A 95 -0.58 -29.48 5.81
CA THR A 95 -1.85 -29.70 6.53
C THR A 95 -2.83 -30.56 5.73
N ASN A 96 -2.62 -30.71 4.42
CA ASN A 96 -3.46 -31.47 3.49
C ASN A 96 -2.81 -32.81 3.10
#